data_AF-A0A455LA66-F1
#
_entry.id   AF-A0A455LA66-F1
#
_cell.length_a   1.000
_cell.length_b   1.000
_cell.length_c   1.000
_cell.angle_alpha   90.00
_cell.angle_beta   90.00
_cell.angle_gamma   90.00
#
_symmetry.space_group_name_H-M   'P 1'
#
loop_
_entity.id
_entity.type
_entity.pdbx_description
1 polymer ?
#
loop_
_entity_poly.entity_id
_entity_poly.type
_entity_poly.pdbx_seq_one_letter_code
_entity_poly.pdbx_strand_id
1 'polypeptide(L)'
;MLKTIERYRMNSKEMISNKKSTEEDIQQWKQDTDLMSKKIDSLEDSKRKLMGENLESCSVEELHELESRLEQSIRKVRGRKSHLLEEQVVHLKERERVLLEENALLQKQGRHATFSLWKEPVLCLNTSMEVVPQCDEYRDVETELYVGWPGRGRTQQLMKG
;
A
#
# COMPACT_ATOMS: atom_id res chain seq x y z
N MET A 1 41.19 -66.26 -27.35
CA MET A 1 41.65 -65.09 -28.12
C MET A 1 40.49 -64.34 -28.80
N LEU A 2 39.63 -65.01 -29.58
CA LEU A 2 38.49 -64.38 -30.29
C LEU A 2 37.50 -63.61 -29.39
N LYS A 3 37.10 -64.18 -28.25
CA LYS A 3 36.20 -63.54 -27.27
C LYS A 3 36.70 -62.18 -26.76
N THR A 4 38.02 -62.00 -26.68
CA THR A 4 38.64 -60.75 -26.25
C THR A 4 38.54 -59.70 -27.36
N ILE A 5 38.82 -60.08 -28.61
CA ILE A 5 38.70 -59.20 -29.78
C ILE A 5 37.25 -58.72 -29.96
N GLU A 6 36.29 -59.63 -29.78
CA GLU A 6 34.87 -59.32 -29.89
C GLU A 6 34.41 -58.30 -28.83
N ARG A 7 34.85 -58.45 -27.57
CA ARG A 7 34.61 -57.44 -26.52
C ARG A 7 35.15 -56.07 -26.89
N TYR A 8 36.37 -55.98 -27.42
CA TYR A 8 36.94 -54.69 -27.84
C TYR A 8 36.14 -54.04 -28.98
N ARG A 9 35.66 -54.84 -29.94
CA ARG A 9 34.80 -54.34 -31.03
C ARG A 9 33.45 -53.83 -30.52
N MET A 10 32.84 -54.51 -29.56
CA MET A 10 31.58 -54.05 -28.96
C MET A 10 31.75 -52.76 -28.16
N ASN A 11 32.78 -52.69 -27.30
CA ASN A 11 33.07 -51.49 -26.51
C ASN A 11 33.41 -50.27 -27.39
N SER A 12 34.12 -50.49 -28.51
CA SER A 12 34.41 -49.41 -29.47
C SER A 12 33.15 -48.88 -30.15
N LYS A 13 32.21 -49.77 -30.54
CA LYS A 13 30.91 -49.37 -31.10
C LYS A 13 30.06 -48.62 -30.08
N GLU A 14 30.04 -49.09 -28.84
CA GLU A 14 29.31 -48.45 -27.73
C GLU A 14 29.84 -47.03 -27.46
N MET A 15 31.16 -46.84 -27.43
CA MET A 15 31.75 -45.50 -27.30
C MET A 15 31.37 -44.56 -28.45
N ILE A 16 31.32 -45.05 -29.70
CA ILE A 16 30.90 -44.24 -30.85
C ILE A 16 29.42 -43.88 -30.72
N SER A 17 28.58 -44.83 -30.30
CA SER A 17 27.15 -44.60 -30.05
C SER A 17 26.93 -43.55 -28.97
N ASN A 18 27.63 -43.65 -27.84
CA ASN A 18 27.52 -42.70 -26.73
C ASN A 18 28.03 -41.30 -27.09
N LYS A 19 29.08 -41.19 -27.93
CA LYS A 19 29.52 -39.90 -28.45
C LYS A 19 28.47 -39.27 -29.35
N LYS A 20 27.85 -40.08 -30.22
CA LYS A 20 26.77 -39.63 -31.10
C LYS A 20 25.55 -39.16 -30.31
N SER A 21 25.12 -39.91 -29.29
CA SER A 21 24.01 -39.50 -28.43
C SER A 21 24.33 -38.21 -27.65
N THR A 22 25.56 -38.07 -27.14
CA THR A 22 25.97 -36.84 -26.45
C THR A 22 26.01 -35.64 -27.40
N GLU A 23 26.42 -35.84 -28.66
CA GLU A 23 26.41 -34.80 -29.68
C GLU A 23 24.99 -34.40 -30.09
N GLU A 24 24.08 -35.37 -30.23
CA GLU A 24 22.65 -35.16 -30.45
C GLU A 24 22.02 -34.37 -29.29
N ASP A 25 22.35 -34.72 -28.04
CA ASP A 25 21.89 -33.98 -26.86
C ASP A 25 22.38 -32.53 -26.89
N ILE A 26 23.67 -32.29 -27.15
CA ILE A 26 24.24 -30.93 -27.24
C ILE A 26 23.57 -30.13 -28.35
N GLN A 27 23.25 -30.75 -29.49
CA GLN A 27 22.52 -30.10 -30.58
C GLN A 27 21.09 -29.74 -30.15
N GLN A 28 20.41 -30.63 -29.43
CA GLN A 28 19.08 -30.36 -28.88
C GLN A 28 19.10 -29.18 -27.91
N TRP A 29 20.05 -29.14 -26.97
CA TRP A 29 20.18 -28.02 -26.02
C TRP A 29 20.44 -26.68 -26.71
N LYS A 30 21.23 -26.67 -27.78
CA LYS A 30 21.45 -25.47 -28.60
C LYS A 30 20.16 -25.03 -29.28
N GLN A 31 19.43 -25.95 -29.89
CA GLN A 31 18.15 -25.66 -30.53
C GLN A 31 17.14 -25.11 -29.52
N ASP A 32 17.04 -25.73 -28.34
CA ASP A 32 16.14 -25.28 -27.28
C ASP A 32 16.51 -23.88 -26.79
N THR A 33 17.81 -23.60 -26.65
CA THR A 33 18.31 -22.26 -26.29
C THR A 33 17.94 -21.22 -27.34
N ASP A 34 18.12 -21.53 -28.63
CA ASP A 34 17.76 -20.63 -29.74
C ASP A 34 16.25 -20.38 -29.79
N LEU A 35 15.43 -21.41 -29.51
CA LEU A 35 13.98 -21.28 -29.43
C LEU A 35 13.57 -20.38 -28.25
N MET A 36 14.19 -20.55 -27.09
CA MET A 36 13.94 -19.69 -25.93
C MET A 36 14.34 -18.24 -26.20
N SER A 37 15.50 -18.00 -26.83
CA SER A 37 15.93 -16.64 -27.19
C SER A 37 14.91 -15.96 -28.12
N LYS A 38 14.49 -16.63 -29.20
CA LYS A 38 13.47 -16.10 -30.12
C LYS A 38 12.15 -15.82 -29.41
N LYS A 39 11.80 -16.63 -28.41
CA LYS A 39 10.58 -16.42 -27.62
C LYS A 39 10.68 -15.17 -26.75
N ILE A 40 11.84 -14.93 -26.14
CA ILE A 40 12.12 -13.71 -25.38
C ILE A 40 12.01 -12.50 -26.29
N ASP A 41 12.69 -12.52 -27.44
CA ASP A 41 12.68 -11.40 -28.40
C ASP A 41 11.25 -11.06 -28.84
N SER A 42 10.45 -12.07 -29.18
CA SER A 42 9.02 -11.90 -29.53
C SER A 42 8.18 -11.29 -28.40
N LEU A 43 8.45 -11.65 -27.14
CA LEU A 43 7.75 -11.09 -25.99
C LEU A 43 8.17 -9.65 -25.72
N GLU A 44 9.45 -9.33 -25.87
CA GLU A 44 9.97 -7.97 -25.73
C GLU A 44 9.42 -7.06 -26.83
N ASP A 45 9.35 -7.54 -28.07
CA ASP A 45 8.70 -6.84 -29.18
C ASP A 45 7.24 -6.54 -28.89
N SER A 46 6.49 -7.54 -28.43
CA SER A 46 5.09 -7.38 -28.05
C SER A 46 4.92 -6.35 -26.91
N LYS A 47 5.83 -6.37 -25.93
CA LYS A 47 5.86 -5.38 -24.84
C LYS A 47 6.13 -3.97 -25.39
N ARG A 48 7.13 -3.79 -26.25
CA ARG A 48 7.44 -2.48 -26.87
C ARG A 48 6.24 -1.94 -27.64
N LYS A 49 5.59 -2.78 -28.45
CA LYS A 49 4.35 -2.42 -29.15
C LYS A 49 3.25 -1.97 -28.17
N LEU A 50 3.02 -2.73 -27.09
CA LEU A 50 2.08 -2.34 -26.03
C LEU A 50 2.41 -1.01 -25.35
N MET A 51 3.69 -0.62 -25.30
CA MET A 51 4.16 0.67 -24.79
C MET A 51 4.07 1.80 -25.82
N GLY A 52 3.62 1.51 -27.04
CA GLY A 52 3.54 2.49 -28.13
C GLY A 52 4.86 2.70 -28.88
N GLU A 53 5.83 1.80 -28.72
CA GLU A 53 7.15 1.88 -29.35
C GLU A 53 7.22 1.01 -30.61
N ASN A 54 8.04 1.41 -31.60
CA ASN A 54 8.33 0.66 -32.83
C ASN A 54 7.08 0.19 -33.60
N LEU A 55 6.09 1.08 -33.72
CA LEU A 55 4.83 0.80 -34.42
C LEU A 55 4.89 1.00 -35.94
N GLU A 56 6.01 1.49 -36.47
CA GLU A 56 6.19 1.83 -37.89
C GLU A 56 5.97 0.64 -38.84
N SER A 57 6.22 -0.58 -38.35
CA SER A 57 6.04 -1.82 -39.10
C SER A 57 4.70 -2.51 -38.88
N CYS A 58 3.84 -1.97 -38.01
CA CYS A 58 2.54 -2.57 -37.71
C CYS A 58 1.52 -2.26 -38.81
N SER A 59 0.68 -3.24 -39.14
CA SER A 59 -0.48 -3.00 -40.02
C SER A 59 -1.59 -2.23 -39.29
N VAL A 60 -2.55 -1.70 -40.06
CA VAL A 60 -3.71 -1.00 -39.49
C VAL A 60 -4.54 -1.94 -38.61
N GLU A 61 -4.71 -3.19 -39.03
CA GLU A 61 -5.42 -4.22 -38.28
C GLU A 61 -4.72 -4.55 -36.97
N GLU A 62 -3.39 -4.71 -36.98
CA GLU A 62 -2.60 -4.97 -35.78
C GLU A 62 -2.68 -3.80 -34.79
N LEU A 63 -2.66 -2.56 -35.29
CA LEU A 63 -2.83 -1.36 -34.47
C LEU A 63 -4.22 -1.30 -33.82
N HIS A 64 -5.27 -1.63 -34.57
CA HIS A 64 -6.63 -1.66 -34.04
C HIS A 64 -6.81 -2.76 -32.98
N GLU A 65 -6.20 -3.94 -33.18
CA GLU A 65 -6.22 -5.00 -32.16
C GLU A 65 -5.48 -4.56 -30.89
N LEU A 66 -4.32 -3.92 -31.05
CA LEU A 66 -3.52 -3.39 -29.96
C LEU A 66 -4.30 -2.36 -29.13
N GLU A 67 -4.94 -1.40 -29.82
CA GLU A 67 -5.79 -0.38 -29.20
C GLU A 67 -6.95 -1.01 -28.42
N SER A 68 -7.70 -1.92 -29.05
CA SER A 68 -8.82 -2.62 -28.40
C SER A 68 -8.39 -3.36 -27.14
N ARG A 69 -7.24 -4.05 -27.20
CA ARG A 69 -6.66 -4.77 -26.06
C ARG A 69 -6.28 -3.81 -24.93
N LEU A 70 -5.63 -2.69 -25.26
CA LEU A 70 -5.26 -1.66 -24.29
C LEU A 70 -6.49 -1.04 -23.64
N GLU A 71 -7.48 -0.63 -24.43
CA GLU A 71 -8.72 -0.04 -23.95
C GLU A 71 -9.47 -0.98 -23.00
N GLN A 72 -9.60 -2.26 -23.37
CA GLN A 72 -10.21 -3.26 -22.51
C GLN A 72 -9.44 -3.44 -21.19
N SER A 73 -8.11 -3.46 -21.23
CA SER A 73 -7.27 -3.60 -20.03
C SER A 73 -7.42 -2.40 -19.09
N ILE A 74 -7.44 -1.18 -19.64
CA ILE A 74 -7.60 0.07 -18.88
C ILE A 74 -8.98 0.11 -18.24
N ARG A 75 -10.04 -0.26 -18.98
CA ARG A 75 -11.40 -0.38 -18.44
C ARG A 75 -11.43 -1.33 -17.24
N LYS A 76 -10.80 -2.51 -17.36
CA LYS A 76 -10.73 -3.50 -16.26
C LYS A 76 -9.98 -2.95 -15.05
N VAL A 77 -8.82 -2.31 -15.23
CA VAL A 77 -8.03 -1.71 -14.14
C VAL A 77 -8.81 -0.61 -13.44
N ARG A 78 -9.41 0.31 -14.20
CA ARG A 78 -10.21 1.41 -13.66
C ARG A 78 -11.45 0.89 -12.92
N GLY A 79 -12.14 -0.11 -13.46
CA GLY A 79 -13.28 -0.75 -12.82
C GLY A 79 -12.91 -1.33 -11.45
N ARG A 80 -11.83 -2.11 -11.39
CA ARG A 80 -11.33 -2.66 -10.11
C ARG A 80 -10.94 -1.59 -9.10
N LYS A 81 -10.23 -0.55 -9.56
CA LYS A 81 -9.85 0.57 -8.68
C LYS A 81 -11.07 1.30 -8.14
N SER A 82 -12.07 1.54 -8.98
CA SER A 82 -13.30 2.24 -8.58
C SER A 82 -14.08 1.41 -7.56
N HIS A 83 -14.24 0.11 -7.80
CA HIS A 83 -14.88 -0.81 -6.86
C HIS A 83 -14.20 -0.80 -5.48
N LEU A 84 -12.87 -0.92 -5.44
CA LEU A 84 -12.12 -0.90 -4.18
C LEU A 84 -12.27 0.43 -3.43
N LEU A 85 -12.28 1.55 -4.15
CA LEU A 85 -12.49 2.86 -3.53
C LEU A 85 -13.91 3.00 -2.98
N GLU A 86 -14.91 2.48 -3.70
CA GLU A 86 -16.30 2.47 -3.23
C GLU A 86 -16.45 1.65 -1.94
N GLU A 87 -15.84 0.46 -1.87
CA GLU A 87 -15.80 -0.35 -0.65
C GLU A 87 -15.16 0.41 0.52
N GLN A 88 -14.05 1.11 0.28
CA GLN A 88 -13.39 1.93 1.30
C GLN A 88 -14.27 3.08 1.79
N VAL A 89 -14.97 3.75 0.87
CA VAL A 89 -15.91 4.84 1.22
C VAL A 89 -17.05 4.30 2.08
N VAL A 90 -17.63 3.16 1.72
CA VAL A 90 -18.70 2.53 2.52
C VAL A 90 -18.20 2.18 3.91
N HIS A 91 -17.04 1.53 4.01
CA HIS A 91 -16.45 1.18 5.31
C HIS A 91 -16.16 2.41 6.18
N LEU A 92 -15.62 3.48 5.60
CA LEU A 92 -15.34 4.72 6.34
C LEU A 92 -16.61 5.42 6.83
N LYS A 93 -17.67 5.45 6.00
CA LYS A 93 -18.97 5.99 6.41
C LYS A 93 -19.59 5.23 7.57
N GLU A 94 -19.48 3.90 7.56
CA GLU A 94 -19.98 3.08 8.67
C GLU A 94 -19.17 3.34 9.94
N ARG A 95 -17.85 3.44 9.83
CA ARG A 95 -16.98 3.80 10.96
C ARG A 95 -17.30 5.20 11.51
N GLU A 96 -17.53 6.17 10.64
CA GLU A 96 -17.94 7.52 11.03
C GLU A 96 -19.26 7.49 11.80
N ARG A 97 -20.26 6.74 11.30
CA ARG A 97 -21.56 6.57 11.96
C ARG A 97 -21.40 6.03 13.39
N VAL A 98 -20.65 4.95 13.55
CA VAL A 98 -20.39 4.33 14.88
C VAL A 98 -19.71 5.32 15.83
N LEU A 99 -18.69 6.03 15.35
CA LEU A 99 -17.98 7.01 16.18
C LEU A 99 -18.85 8.20 16.59
N LEU A 100 -19.74 8.66 15.70
CA LEU A 100 -20.69 9.73 16.02
C LEU A 100 -21.69 9.28 17.10
N GLU A 101 -22.17 8.04 17.04
CA GLU A 101 -23.06 7.46 18.05
C GLU A 101 -22.36 7.33 19.41
N GLU A 102 -21.13 6.82 19.44
CA GLU A 102 -20.33 6.70 20.66
C GLU A 102 -20.03 8.08 21.26
N ASN A 103 -19.61 9.05 20.44
CA ASN A 103 -19.33 10.40 20.90
C ASN A 103 -20.60 11.06 21.49
N ALA A 104 -21.76 10.89 20.84
CA ALA A 104 -23.03 11.39 21.36
C ALA A 104 -23.39 10.77 22.72
N LEU A 105 -23.12 9.48 22.92
CA LEU A 105 -23.32 8.79 24.20
C LEU A 105 -22.37 9.34 25.28
N LEU A 106 -21.08 9.47 24.97
CA LEU A 106 -20.08 10.00 25.89
C LEU A 106 -20.38 11.45 26.28
N GLN A 107 -20.82 12.29 25.34
CA GLN A 107 -21.24 13.66 25.66
C GLN A 107 -22.44 13.71 26.60
N LYS A 108 -23.42 12.82 26.43
CA LYS A 108 -24.56 12.72 27.36
C LYS A 108 -24.09 12.33 28.76
N GLN A 109 -23.19 11.34 28.87
CA GLN A 109 -22.63 10.90 30.14
C GLN A 109 -21.76 11.99 30.80
N GLY A 110 -20.89 12.66 30.04
CA GLY A 110 -20.05 13.76 30.54
C GLY A 110 -20.87 14.95 31.01
N ARG A 111 -21.94 15.32 30.29
CA ARG A 111 -22.92 16.34 30.75
C ARG A 111 -23.64 15.91 32.02
N HIS A 112 -24.03 14.64 32.14
CA HIS A 112 -24.66 14.11 33.35
C HIS A 112 -23.69 14.10 34.55
N ALA A 113 -22.43 13.71 34.34
CA ALA A 113 -21.41 13.70 35.38
C ALA A 113 -21.04 15.11 35.84
N THR A 114 -20.84 16.06 34.92
CA THR A 114 -20.58 17.47 35.25
C THR A 114 -21.76 18.14 35.94
N PHE A 115 -22.99 17.86 35.49
CA PHE A 115 -24.21 18.32 36.16
C PHE A 115 -24.41 17.69 37.55
N SER A 116 -23.94 16.47 37.78
CA SER A 116 -23.97 15.82 39.10
C SER A 116 -22.89 16.38 40.03
N LEU A 117 -21.72 16.76 39.50
CA LEU A 117 -20.61 17.34 40.25
C LEU A 117 -20.89 18.77 40.75
N TRP A 118 -21.62 19.57 39.98
CA TRP A 118 -21.96 20.97 40.33
C TRP A 118 -23.22 21.12 41.20
N LYS A 119 -23.75 20.01 41.72
CA LYS A 119 -24.92 19.99 42.61
C LYS A 119 -24.59 19.87 44.10
N GLU A 120 -23.32 19.73 44.48
CA GLU A 120 -22.96 19.75 45.91
C GLU A 120 -23.16 21.17 46.47
N PRO A 121 -24.08 21.38 47.42
CA PRO A 121 -24.26 22.68 48.05
C PRO A 121 -23.10 22.92 49.01
N VAL A 122 -22.50 24.09 48.89
CA VAL A 122 -21.56 24.66 49.86
C VAL A 122 -22.29 24.80 51.21
N LEU A 123 -22.19 23.78 52.05
CA LEU A 123 -22.52 23.87 53.47
C LEU A 123 -21.22 24.18 54.22
N CYS A 124 -20.79 25.44 54.17
CA CYS A 124 -19.77 25.96 55.07
C CYS A 124 -20.45 26.78 56.16
N LEU A 125 -20.24 26.30 57.39
CA LEU A 125 -20.59 26.83 58.71
C LEU A 125 -20.77 28.36 58.81
N ASN A 126 -21.94 28.73 59.35
CA ASN A 126 -22.16 29.82 60.31
C ASN A 126 -20.90 30.48 60.90
N THR A 127 -20.70 31.77 60.60
CA THR A 127 -20.15 32.76 61.54
C THR A 127 -20.75 34.13 61.19
N SER A 128 -21.18 34.83 62.23
CA SER A 128 -21.95 36.07 62.27
C SER A 128 -21.50 37.18 61.32
N MET A 129 -22.46 38.06 60.99
CA MET A 129 -22.26 39.41 60.43
C MET A 129 -20.98 40.07 60.98
N GLU A 130 -20.10 40.52 60.08
CA GLU A 130 -19.69 41.92 59.91
C GLU A 130 -18.38 42.05 59.09
N VAL A 131 -18.30 43.16 58.36
CA VAL A 131 -17.14 43.73 57.65
C VAL A 131 -16.78 43.11 56.30
N VAL A 132 -17.20 43.80 55.24
CA VAL A 132 -16.61 43.72 53.89
C VAL A 132 -15.16 44.22 53.99
N PRO A 133 -14.14 43.38 53.72
CA PRO A 133 -12.80 43.90 53.49
C PRO A 133 -12.75 44.42 52.05
N GLN A 134 -12.31 45.67 51.95
CA GLN A 134 -12.01 46.39 50.73
C GLN A 134 -11.23 45.49 49.75
N CYS A 135 -11.63 45.50 48.46
CA CYS A 135 -10.88 44.85 47.39
C CYS A 135 -9.50 45.52 47.26
N ASP A 136 -8.51 44.93 47.94
CA ASP A 136 -7.10 45.24 47.68
C ASP A 136 -6.69 44.53 46.39
N GLU A 137 -6.49 45.35 45.35
CA GLU A 137 -5.51 45.22 44.29
C GLU A 137 -5.27 43.78 43.75
N TYR A 138 -6.08 43.38 42.77
CA TYR A 138 -5.78 42.23 41.93
C TYR A 138 -4.45 42.47 41.19
N ARG A 139 -3.34 41.94 41.70
CA ARG A 139 -2.20 41.67 40.83
C ARG A 139 -2.60 40.51 39.92
N ASP A 140 -2.55 40.75 38.61
CA ASP A 140 -2.48 39.70 37.62
C ASP A 140 -1.25 38.83 37.93
N VAL A 141 -1.51 37.65 38.48
CA VAL A 141 -0.51 36.59 38.52
C VAL A 141 -0.76 35.77 37.27
N GLU A 142 0.13 35.89 36.28
CA GLU A 142 0.17 34.97 35.14
C GLU A 142 0.30 33.55 35.67
N THR A 143 -0.81 32.80 35.66
CA THR A 143 -0.76 31.37 35.90
C THR A 143 -0.34 30.73 34.58
N GLU A 144 0.75 29.96 34.59
CA GLU A 144 1.12 29.10 33.44
C GLU A 144 0.18 27.89 33.32
N LEU A 145 -1.12 28.08 33.54
CA LEU A 145 -2.13 27.04 33.42
C LEU A 145 -2.41 26.80 31.93
N TYR A 146 -1.64 25.88 31.34
CA TYR A 146 -1.88 25.40 29.99
C TYR A 146 -3.07 24.43 29.97
N VAL A 147 -4.26 24.94 29.64
CA VAL A 147 -5.41 24.09 29.30
C VAL A 147 -5.38 23.80 27.80
N GLY A 148 -4.58 22.81 27.41
CA GLY A 148 -4.44 22.37 26.02
C GLY A 148 -4.01 20.91 25.92
N TRP A 149 -4.24 20.28 24.76
CA TRP A 149 -3.86 18.89 24.53
C TRP A 149 -2.32 18.74 24.60
N PRO A 150 -1.78 17.68 25.22
CA PRO A 150 -0.34 17.52 25.36
C PRO A 150 0.31 17.34 23.97
N GLY A 151 1.36 18.11 23.67
CA GLY A 151 2.24 17.82 22.53
C GLY A 151 2.34 18.85 21.40
N ARG A 152 1.79 20.07 21.53
CA ARG A 152 2.10 21.17 20.59
C ARG A 152 2.79 22.33 21.30
N GLY A 153 4.12 22.19 21.45
CA GLY A 153 5.00 23.29 21.84
C GLY A 153 5.17 24.34 20.73
N ARG A 154 5.43 25.57 21.17
CA ARG A 154 5.59 26.81 20.39
C ARG A 154 6.46 26.63 19.13
N THR A 155 5.91 26.88 17.94
CA THR A 155 6.73 27.34 16.79
C THR A 155 7.12 28.78 17.08
N GLN A 156 8.31 29.02 17.64
CA GLN A 156 8.89 30.35 17.63
C GLN A 156 9.08 30.77 16.17
N GLN A 157 8.43 31.87 15.80
CA GLN A 157 8.62 32.55 14.53
C GLN A 157 10.09 32.90 14.35
N LEU A 158 10.71 32.36 13.29
CA LEU A 158 11.91 32.92 12.69
C LEU A 158 11.54 34.27 12.09
N MET A 159 11.82 35.34 12.84
CA MET A 159 11.90 36.70 12.34
C MET A 159 13.15 37.34 12.93
N LYS A 160 14.17 37.51 12.08
CA LYS A 160 15.27 38.49 12.06
C LYS A 160 16.08 38.12 10.81
N GLY A 161 16.14 38.93 9.76
CA GLY A 161 16.47 40.36 9.79
C GLY A 161 17.95 40.44 9.49
#